data_AF-A0A819DS28-F1
#
_entry.id   AF-A0A819DS28-F1
#
_cell.length_a   1.000
_cell.length_b   1.000
_cell.length_c   1.000
_cell.angle_alpha   90.00
_cell.angle_beta   90.00
_cell.angle_gamma   90.00
#
_symmetry.space_group_name_H-M   'P 1'
#
loop_
_entity.id
_entity.type
_entity.pdbx_description
1 polymer ?
#
loop_
_entity_poly.entity_id
_entity_poly.type
_entity_poly.pdbx_seq_one_letter_code
_entity_poly.pdbx_strand_id
1 'polypeptide(L)'
;MWPMNDEVRQNDLLAYEPLTHADGAAMTWSIYSIGFTELGDLDKADQLFRRSYESYARPPFNTETQSGVGAVNFITGVGDFLQAVLFGYGGIRLKLSELEFKPHGHLPGQATKLIFHGIKYQGFVLDLTIDNKIYEIFVSSQNNNNSISLIYEHEDHHGLLEVNDRLSFSIDTHLIIRQSVALCP
;
A
#
# COMPACT_ATOMS: atom_id res chain seq x y z
N MET A 1 -9.22 10.14 0.84
CA MET A 1 -9.54 9.99 2.27
C MET A 1 -9.74 11.38 2.84
N TRP A 2 -10.77 11.62 3.65
CA TRP A 2 -10.91 12.90 4.36
C TRP A 2 -9.67 13.12 5.24
N PRO A 3 -9.08 14.32 5.31
CA PRO A 3 -7.93 14.58 6.17
C PRO A 3 -8.37 14.44 7.64
N MET A 4 -8.14 13.26 8.19
CA MET A 4 -8.33 12.94 9.60
C MET A 4 -7.00 13.13 10.31
N ASN A 5 -7.03 13.82 11.44
CA ASN A 5 -5.88 13.98 12.33
C ASN A 5 -5.44 12.60 12.84
N ASP A 6 -4.13 12.37 12.94
CA ASP A 6 -3.54 11.10 13.39
C ASP A 6 -4.00 10.70 14.80
N GLU A 7 -4.17 11.65 15.72
CA GLU A 7 -4.73 11.42 17.06
C GLU A 7 -6.17 10.93 16.98
N VAL A 8 -6.99 11.51 16.11
CA VAL A 8 -8.38 11.07 15.90
C VAL A 8 -8.40 9.66 15.30
N ARG A 9 -7.55 9.39 14.29
CA ARG A 9 -7.41 8.06 13.68
C ARG A 9 -6.99 7.02 14.72
N GLN A 10 -5.99 7.36 15.55
CA GLN A 10 -5.51 6.49 16.61
C GLN A 10 -6.61 6.19 17.63
N ASN A 11 -7.32 7.23 18.08
CA ASN A 11 -8.42 7.06 19.03
C ASN A 11 -9.54 6.19 18.45
N ASP A 12 -9.91 6.38 17.19
CA ASP A 12 -10.91 5.52 16.52
C ASP A 12 -10.44 4.07 16.44
N LEU A 13 -9.20 3.81 16.00
CA LEU A 13 -8.67 2.46 15.92
C LEU A 13 -8.63 1.77 17.29
N LEU A 14 -8.14 2.47 18.31
CA LEU A 14 -8.06 1.94 19.69
C LEU A 14 -9.44 1.75 20.34
N ALA A 15 -10.43 2.57 19.99
CA ALA A 15 -11.79 2.43 20.52
C ALA A 15 -12.53 1.26 19.88
N TYR A 16 -12.44 1.09 18.55
CA TYR A 16 -13.25 0.12 17.83
C TYR A 16 -12.59 -1.26 17.67
N GLU A 17 -11.26 -1.35 17.66
CA GLU A 17 -10.57 -2.65 17.55
C GLU A 17 -10.99 -3.66 18.64
N PRO A 18 -11.02 -3.32 19.94
CA PRO A 18 -11.45 -4.26 20.97
C PRO A 18 -12.96 -4.56 20.96
N LEU A 19 -13.77 -3.70 20.31
CA LEU A 19 -15.21 -3.90 20.16
C LEU A 19 -15.56 -4.72 18.91
N THR A 20 -14.60 -4.89 18.01
CA THR A 20 -14.76 -5.70 16.81
C THR A 20 -14.88 -7.17 17.20
N HIS A 21 -15.93 -7.84 16.69
CA HIS A 21 -16.16 -9.25 16.96
C HIS A 21 -14.91 -10.09 16.64
N ALA A 22 -14.56 -11.00 17.55
CA ALA A 22 -13.36 -11.83 17.40
C ALA A 22 -13.38 -12.69 16.11
N ASP A 23 -14.58 -13.10 15.68
CA ASP A 23 -14.84 -13.84 14.45
C ASP A 23 -15.15 -12.94 13.24
N GLY A 24 -14.76 -11.67 13.31
CA GLY A 24 -14.89 -10.72 12.19
C GLY A 24 -14.26 -11.26 10.91
N ALA A 25 -14.74 -10.79 9.76
CA ALA A 25 -14.23 -11.23 8.45
C ALA A 25 -12.76 -10.86 8.27
N ALA A 26 -12.02 -11.65 7.48
CA ALA A 26 -10.59 -11.45 7.16
C ALA A 26 -10.25 -9.97 6.86
N MET A 27 -11.10 -9.37 6.03
CA MET A 27 -11.11 -7.98 5.60
C MET A 27 -10.91 -6.97 6.76
N THR A 28 -11.58 -7.23 7.87
CA THR A 28 -11.58 -6.34 9.04
C THR A 28 -10.17 -6.13 9.57
N TRP A 29 -9.43 -7.23 9.69
CA TRP A 29 -8.08 -7.22 10.24
C TRP A 29 -7.08 -6.58 9.28
N SER A 30 -7.27 -6.73 7.96
CA SER A 30 -6.47 -6.01 6.96
C SER A 30 -6.64 -4.50 7.05
N ILE A 31 -7.87 -4.01 7.24
CA ILE A 31 -8.13 -2.57 7.36
C ILE A 31 -7.53 -2.00 8.65
N TYR A 32 -7.66 -2.71 9.78
CA TYR A 32 -6.96 -2.31 11.00
C TYR A 32 -5.44 -2.31 10.81
N SER A 33 -4.88 -3.33 10.15
CA SER A 33 -3.45 -3.41 9.84
C SER A 33 -2.96 -2.17 9.07
N ILE A 34 -3.64 -1.81 7.98
CA ILE A 34 -3.34 -0.59 7.21
C ILE A 34 -3.39 0.66 8.10
N GLY A 35 -4.43 0.79 8.94
CA GLY A 35 -4.60 1.94 9.83
C GLY A 35 -3.49 2.08 10.86
N PHE A 36 -3.07 0.98 11.50
CA PHE A 36 -1.96 0.99 12.45
C PHE A 36 -0.60 1.18 11.77
N THR A 37 -0.41 0.66 10.54
CA THR A 37 0.79 0.95 9.73
C THR A 37 0.94 2.44 9.49
N GLU A 38 -0.11 3.14 9.05
CA GLU A 38 -0.07 4.59 8.81
C GLU A 38 0.33 5.40 10.06
N LEU A 39 -0.02 4.90 11.25
CA LEU A 39 0.31 5.54 12.53
C LEU A 39 1.68 5.12 13.09
N GLY A 40 2.40 4.24 12.40
CA GLY A 40 3.71 3.74 12.83
C GLY A 40 3.66 2.67 13.93
N ASP A 41 2.47 2.14 14.29
CA ASP A 41 2.34 1.01 15.22
C ASP A 41 2.50 -0.32 14.46
N LEU A 42 3.74 -0.60 14.08
CA LEU A 42 4.09 -1.69 13.18
C LEU A 42 3.90 -3.07 13.83
N ASP A 43 4.12 -3.19 15.13
CA ASP A 43 3.89 -4.44 15.87
C ASP A 43 2.41 -4.82 15.88
N LYS A 44 1.54 -3.85 16.14
CA LYS A 44 0.08 -4.05 16.08
C LYS A 44 -0.38 -4.33 14.65
N ALA A 45 0.16 -3.59 13.68
CA ALA A 45 -0.14 -3.80 12.27
C ALA A 45 0.19 -5.23 11.81
N ASP A 46 1.35 -5.77 12.21
CA ASP A 46 1.78 -7.14 11.89
C ASP A 46 0.89 -8.20 12.54
N GLN A 47 0.49 -7.99 13.80
CA GLN A 47 -0.42 -8.89 14.49
C GLN A 47 -1.74 -9.02 13.72
N LEU A 48 -2.29 -7.89 13.31
CA LEU A 48 -3.57 -7.82 12.60
C LEU A 48 -3.44 -8.30 11.15
N PHE A 49 -2.31 -8.03 10.49
CA PHE A 49 -2.02 -8.56 9.18
C PHE A 49 -2.00 -10.09 9.20
N ARG A 50 -1.27 -10.71 10.14
CA ARG A 50 -1.26 -12.18 10.29
C ARG A 50 -2.67 -12.73 10.55
N ARG A 51 -3.42 -12.08 11.43
CA ARG A 51 -4.81 -12.44 11.71
C ARG A 51 -5.70 -12.40 10.47
N SER A 52 -5.43 -11.48 9.53
CA SER A 52 -6.23 -11.33 8.31
C SER A 52 -6.17 -12.52 7.36
N TYR A 53 -5.12 -13.36 7.39
CA TYR A 53 -4.98 -14.48 6.44
C TYR A 53 -4.72 -15.84 7.10
N GLU A 54 -4.06 -15.90 8.26
CA GLU A 54 -3.54 -17.15 8.82
C GLU A 54 -4.67 -18.14 9.21
N SER A 55 -5.78 -17.61 9.74
CA SER A 55 -6.94 -18.44 10.12
C SER A 55 -7.81 -18.85 8.93
N TYR A 56 -7.65 -18.19 7.79
CA TYR A 56 -8.50 -18.35 6.60
C TYR A 56 -7.80 -19.11 5.47
N ALA A 57 -6.48 -19.09 5.40
CA ALA A 57 -5.69 -19.85 4.44
C ALA A 57 -5.78 -21.37 4.71
N ARG A 58 -6.05 -22.15 3.67
CA ARG A 58 -6.14 -23.62 3.77
C ARG A 58 -5.08 -24.30 2.91
N PRO A 59 -4.32 -25.26 3.49
CA PRO A 59 -3.42 -26.09 2.69
C PRO A 59 -4.21 -26.99 1.73
N PRO A 60 -3.58 -27.50 0.67
CA PRO A 60 -2.15 -27.31 0.32
C PRO A 60 -1.89 -26.08 -0.56
N PHE A 61 -2.93 -25.43 -1.07
CA PHE A 61 -2.81 -24.33 -2.05
C PHE A 61 -2.97 -22.93 -1.45
N ASN A 62 -3.10 -22.84 -0.11
CA ASN A 62 -3.37 -21.60 0.62
C ASN A 62 -4.60 -20.85 0.09
N THR A 63 -5.65 -21.60 -0.29
CA THR A 63 -6.94 -21.00 -0.66
C THR A 63 -7.58 -20.39 0.57
N GLU A 64 -8.01 -19.14 0.46
CA GLU A 64 -8.67 -18.45 1.56
C GLU A 64 -10.15 -18.87 1.67
N THR A 65 -10.63 -19.20 2.87
CA THR A 65 -12.04 -19.54 3.13
C THR A 65 -12.56 -18.90 4.42
N GLN A 66 -13.72 -18.26 4.32
CA GLN A 66 -14.40 -17.60 5.45
C GLN A 66 -15.27 -18.57 6.26
N SER A 67 -15.87 -19.58 5.62
CA SER A 67 -16.85 -20.48 6.24
C SER A 67 -16.25 -21.75 6.85
N GLY A 68 -14.96 -22.01 6.60
CA GLY A 68 -14.26 -23.21 7.10
C GLY A 68 -14.66 -24.52 6.42
N VAL A 69 -15.59 -24.50 5.45
CA VAL A 69 -16.04 -25.69 4.72
C VAL A 69 -15.65 -25.58 3.25
N GLY A 70 -14.81 -26.51 2.79
CA GLY A 70 -14.37 -26.64 1.39
C GLY A 70 -13.28 -25.64 0.95
N ALA A 71 -12.91 -25.70 -0.33
CA ALA A 71 -11.93 -24.83 -0.99
C ALA A 71 -12.62 -23.74 -1.83
N VAL A 72 -13.64 -23.08 -1.26
CA VAL A 72 -14.28 -21.93 -1.91
C VAL A 72 -13.38 -20.73 -1.69
N ASN A 73 -12.75 -20.23 -2.76
CA ASN A 73 -11.89 -19.06 -2.68
C ASN A 73 -12.70 -17.83 -2.25
N PHE A 74 -12.40 -17.32 -1.06
CA PHE A 74 -12.92 -16.06 -0.56
C PHE A 74 -12.12 -14.91 -1.18
N ILE A 75 -12.49 -14.55 -2.42
CA ILE A 75 -11.77 -13.55 -3.23
C ILE A 75 -11.70 -12.19 -2.54
N THR A 76 -12.72 -11.82 -1.75
CA THR A 76 -12.72 -10.55 -1.04
C THR A 76 -11.58 -10.48 -0.02
N GLY A 77 -11.39 -11.54 0.78
CA GLY A 77 -10.28 -11.61 1.72
C GLY A 77 -8.91 -11.59 1.05
N VAL A 78 -8.75 -12.27 -0.09
CA VAL A 78 -7.52 -12.20 -0.90
C VAL A 78 -7.27 -10.77 -1.41
N GLY A 79 -8.33 -10.07 -1.80
CA GLY A 79 -8.28 -8.66 -2.19
C GLY A 79 -7.81 -7.77 -1.04
N ASP A 80 -8.28 -8.02 0.18
CA ASP A 80 -7.90 -7.23 1.35
C ASP A 80 -6.50 -7.56 1.88
N PHE A 81 -6.05 -8.82 1.73
CA PHE A 81 -4.64 -9.16 1.90
C PHE A 81 -3.77 -8.32 0.96
N LEU A 82 -4.12 -8.26 -0.33
CA LEU A 82 -3.38 -7.44 -1.30
C LEU A 82 -3.43 -5.95 -0.96
N GLN A 83 -4.56 -5.44 -0.47
CA GLN A 83 -4.67 -4.06 0.01
C GLN A 83 -3.76 -3.81 1.22
N ALA A 84 -3.68 -4.72 2.19
CA ALA A 84 -2.75 -4.58 3.31
C ALA A 84 -1.29 -4.58 2.87
N VAL A 85 -0.94 -5.36 1.84
CA VAL A 85 0.41 -5.34 1.26
C VAL A 85 0.69 -4.03 0.51
N LEU A 86 -0.21 -3.56 -0.37
CA LEU A 86 -0.01 -2.34 -1.17
C LEU A 86 -0.11 -1.07 -0.35
N PHE A 87 -1.17 -0.97 0.45
CA PHE A 87 -1.53 0.23 1.19
C PHE A 87 -1.01 0.19 2.64
N GLY A 88 -0.76 -0.97 3.24
CA GLY A 88 0.02 -1.02 4.48
C GLY A 88 1.50 -0.90 4.17
N TYR A 89 2.14 -2.04 3.98
CA TYR A 89 3.60 -2.16 3.85
C TYR A 89 4.21 -1.40 2.66
N GLY A 90 3.49 -1.33 1.53
CA GLY A 90 3.92 -0.58 0.35
C GLY A 90 3.81 0.93 0.49
N GLY A 91 3.06 1.44 1.48
CA GLY A 91 2.90 2.86 1.74
C GLY A 91 2.18 3.64 0.62
N ILE A 92 1.48 2.97 -0.29
CA ILE A 92 0.90 3.61 -1.49
C ILE A 92 -0.44 4.27 -1.14
N ARG A 93 -0.68 5.53 -1.51
CA ARG A 93 -2.01 6.16 -1.36
C ARG A 93 -2.45 6.82 -2.65
N LEU A 94 -3.59 6.38 -3.17
CA LEU A 94 -4.27 7.05 -4.26
C LEU A 94 -5.13 8.19 -3.71
N LYS A 95 -4.88 9.41 -4.20
CA LYS A 95 -5.67 10.61 -3.94
C LYS A 95 -6.29 11.12 -5.24
N LEU A 96 -7.11 12.16 -5.13
CA LEU A 96 -7.89 12.67 -6.26
C LEU A 96 -7.01 13.12 -7.44
N SER A 97 -5.87 13.74 -7.16
CA SER A 97 -4.97 14.33 -8.17
C SER A 97 -3.56 13.75 -8.15
N GLU A 98 -3.27 12.81 -7.25
CA GLU A 98 -1.91 12.37 -6.96
C GLU A 98 -1.86 10.95 -6.42
N LEU A 99 -0.70 10.33 -6.57
CA LEU A 99 -0.31 9.06 -6.01
C LEU A 99 0.82 9.32 -5.01
N GLU A 100 0.56 9.13 -3.72
CA GLU A 100 1.58 9.27 -2.68
C GLU A 100 2.23 7.93 -2.34
N PHE A 101 3.47 8.00 -1.88
CA PHE A 101 4.23 6.89 -1.34
C PHE A 101 4.85 7.32 -0.01
N LYS A 102 4.53 6.59 1.05
CA LYS A 102 5.05 6.79 2.42
C LYS A 102 5.47 5.42 2.98
N PRO A 103 6.59 4.86 2.50
CA PRO A 103 7.05 3.55 2.93
C PRO A 103 7.67 3.62 4.34
N HIS A 104 7.33 2.66 5.19
CA HIS A 104 7.89 2.55 6.54
C HIS A 104 9.16 1.69 6.61
N GLY A 105 9.52 0.97 5.54
CA GLY A 105 10.66 0.03 5.54
C GLY A 105 10.44 -1.25 6.34
N HIS A 106 9.42 -1.27 7.18
CA HIS A 106 8.92 -2.47 7.82
C HIS A 106 8.20 -3.31 6.78
N LEU A 107 8.70 -4.53 6.54
CA LEU A 107 8.19 -5.44 5.54
C LEU A 107 7.45 -6.59 6.21
N PRO A 108 6.45 -7.19 5.53
CA PRO A 108 5.64 -8.24 6.15
C PRO A 108 6.49 -9.45 6.55
N GLY A 109 6.41 -9.82 7.82
CA GLY A 109 7.14 -10.94 8.39
C GLY A 109 8.65 -10.67 8.51
N GLN A 110 9.48 -11.57 7.99
CA GLN A 110 10.95 -11.45 7.98
C GLN A 110 11.50 -11.15 6.58
N ALA A 111 10.66 -10.59 5.69
CA ALA A 111 11.08 -10.27 4.34
C ALA A 111 12.15 -9.17 4.36
N THR A 112 13.17 -9.33 3.52
CA THR A 112 14.25 -8.33 3.38
C THR A 112 14.03 -7.37 2.21
N LYS A 113 13.11 -7.71 1.31
CA LYS A 113 12.80 -6.94 0.11
C LYS A 113 11.37 -7.22 -0.35
N LEU A 114 10.65 -6.17 -0.73
CA LEU A 114 9.32 -6.22 -1.33
C LEU A 114 9.37 -5.56 -2.70
N ILE A 115 8.82 -6.24 -3.71
CA ILE A 115 8.83 -5.74 -5.09
C ILE A 115 7.41 -5.78 -5.63
N PHE A 116 6.92 -4.63 -6.10
CA PHE A 116 5.69 -4.53 -6.85
C PHE A 116 6.01 -4.34 -8.32
N HIS A 117 5.41 -5.17 -9.17
CA HIS A 117 5.57 -5.05 -10.61
C HIS A 117 4.27 -4.55 -11.25
N GLY A 118 4.40 -3.64 -12.20
CA GLY A 118 3.32 -3.29 -13.10
C GLY A 118 2.21 -2.46 -12.47
N ILE A 119 2.51 -1.59 -11.49
CA ILE A 119 1.54 -0.65 -10.95
C ILE A 119 1.20 0.38 -12.03
N LYS A 120 -0.07 0.40 -12.45
CA LYS A 120 -0.54 1.27 -13.53
C LYS A 120 -1.14 2.54 -12.95
N TYR A 121 -0.64 3.69 -13.35
CA TYR A 121 -1.15 4.99 -12.95
C TYR A 121 -1.09 5.99 -14.10
N GLN A 122 -2.24 6.57 -14.46
CA GLN A 122 -2.34 7.62 -15.50
C GLN A 122 -1.60 7.28 -16.81
N GLY A 123 -1.67 6.03 -17.25
CA GLY A 123 -1.00 5.54 -18.47
C GLY A 123 0.48 5.19 -18.32
N PHE A 124 1.08 5.39 -17.14
CA PHE A 124 2.42 4.90 -16.79
C PHE A 124 2.35 3.55 -16.08
N VAL A 125 3.41 2.77 -16.22
CA VAL A 125 3.62 1.50 -15.53
C VAL A 125 4.87 1.63 -14.66
N LEU A 126 4.69 1.41 -13.36
CA LEU A 126 5.69 1.61 -12.32
C LEU A 126 6.00 0.27 -11.66
N ASP A 127 7.29 0.01 -11.48
CA ASP A 127 7.77 -1.05 -10.60
C ASP A 127 8.34 -0.40 -9.34
N LEU A 128 7.99 -0.94 -8.18
CA LEU A 128 8.45 -0.45 -6.88
C LEU A 128 9.36 -1.48 -6.25
N THR A 129 10.46 -1.03 -5.67
CA THR A 129 11.35 -1.86 -4.87
C THR A 129 11.55 -1.23 -3.51
N ILE A 130 11.25 -1.99 -2.46
CA ILE A 130 11.28 -1.52 -1.07
C ILE A 130 12.14 -2.46 -0.24
N ASP A 131 13.07 -1.90 0.52
CA ASP A 131 13.75 -2.59 1.61
C ASP A 131 13.75 -1.69 2.86
N ASN A 132 14.54 -2.04 3.87
CA ASN A 132 14.60 -1.29 5.13
C ASN A 132 15.47 -0.02 5.06
N LYS A 133 15.93 0.39 3.89
CA LYS A 133 16.81 1.56 3.68
C LYS A 133 16.41 2.39 2.48
N ILE A 134 15.92 1.76 1.42
CA ILE A 134 15.61 2.42 0.17
C ILE A 134 14.19 2.12 -0.30
N TYR A 135 13.63 3.13 -0.97
CA TYR A 135 12.43 3.04 -1.76
C TYR A 135 12.75 3.48 -3.18
N GLU A 136 12.57 2.58 -4.14
CA GLU A 136 12.89 2.82 -5.54
C GLU A 136 11.67 2.67 -6.42
N ILE A 137 11.52 3.60 -7.37
CA ILE A 137 10.54 3.55 -8.46
C ILE A 137 11.29 3.41 -9.77
N PHE A 138 10.86 2.44 -10.56
CA PHE A 138 11.27 2.27 -11.94
C PHE A 138 10.09 2.46 -12.89
N VAL A 139 10.22 3.36 -13.86
CA VAL A 139 9.20 3.61 -14.87
C VAL A 139 9.40 2.64 -16.03
N SER A 140 8.69 1.53 -16.01
CA SER A 140 8.93 0.43 -16.96
C SER A 140 8.37 0.71 -18.34
N SER A 141 7.23 1.40 -18.43
CA SER A 141 6.63 1.79 -19.72
C SER A 141 5.58 2.88 -19.55
N GLN A 142 5.21 3.49 -20.67
CA GLN A 142 4.09 4.42 -20.78
C GLN A 142 3.24 4.00 -21.98
N ASN A 143 1.92 4.14 -21.89
CA ASN A 143 1.04 3.93 -23.03
C ASN A 143 1.34 4.96 -24.13
N ASN A 144 1.62 4.50 -25.35
CA ASN A 144 2.01 5.35 -26.49
C ASN A 144 0.99 6.45 -26.84
N ASN A 145 -0.28 6.29 -26.45
CA ASN A 145 -1.33 7.29 -26.70
C ASN A 145 -1.52 8.26 -25.52
N ASN A 146 -0.64 8.25 -24.53
CA ASN A 146 -0.77 9.07 -23.34
C ASN A 146 -0.21 10.48 -23.57
N SER A 147 -1.08 11.50 -23.55
CA SER A 147 -0.67 12.91 -23.61
C SER A 147 -0.35 13.51 -22.22
N ILE A 148 -0.46 12.71 -21.17
CA ILE A 148 -0.23 13.13 -19.79
C ILE A 148 1.26 13.02 -19.47
N SER A 149 1.84 14.11 -18.96
CA SER A 149 3.15 14.10 -18.31
C SER A 149 2.96 13.98 -16.80
N LEU A 150 3.76 13.14 -16.14
CA LEU A 150 3.80 13.06 -14.69
C LEU A 150 5.06 13.77 -14.18
N ILE A 151 4.94 14.36 -12.99
CA ILE A 151 6.06 14.83 -12.20
C ILE A 151 6.13 14.04 -10.90
N TYR A 152 7.35 13.88 -10.38
CA TYR A 152 7.57 13.42 -9.02
C TYR A 152 7.97 14.61 -8.13
N GLU A 153 7.58 14.56 -6.86
CA GLU A 153 7.91 15.57 -5.85
C GLU A 153 8.37 14.84 -4.57
N HIS A 154 9.56 15.19 -4.11
CA HIS A 154 10.22 14.64 -2.92
C HIS A 154 10.99 15.76 -2.23
N GLU A 155 10.53 16.19 -1.06
CA GLU A 155 11.09 17.35 -0.36
C GLU A 155 11.15 18.58 -1.29
N ASP A 156 12.33 19.17 -1.51
CA ASP A 156 12.54 20.29 -2.42
C ASP A 156 12.85 19.85 -3.87
N HIS A 157 12.96 18.54 -4.12
CA HIS A 157 13.29 17.98 -5.43
C HIS A 157 12.02 17.61 -6.19
N HIS A 158 11.95 18.04 -7.45
CA HIS A 158 10.91 17.63 -8.36
C HIS A 158 11.47 17.47 -9.77
N GLY A 159 10.82 16.63 -10.56
CA GLY A 159 11.25 16.37 -11.94
C GLY A 159 10.14 15.73 -12.75
N LEU A 160 10.29 15.79 -14.07
CA LEU A 160 9.46 15.00 -14.97
C LEU A 160 9.78 13.52 -14.78
N LEU A 161 8.75 12.69 -14.93
CA LEU A 161 8.87 11.24 -14.87
C LEU A 161 8.86 10.67 -16.29
N GLU A 162 9.98 10.10 -16.72
CA GLU A 162 10.19 9.55 -18.06
C GLU A 162 10.35 8.02 -18.04
N VAL A 163 10.10 7.38 -19.19
CA VAL A 163 10.29 5.93 -19.32
C VAL A 163 11.76 5.58 -19.15
N ASN A 164 12.03 4.53 -18.38
CA ASN A 164 13.34 4.08 -17.90
C ASN A 164 13.95 4.88 -16.74
N ASP A 165 13.25 5.89 -16.22
CA ASP A 165 13.70 6.54 -14.99
C ASP A 165 13.74 5.53 -13.83
N ARG A 166 14.81 5.65 -13.03
CA ARG A 166 14.99 4.92 -11.78
C ARG A 166 15.28 5.92 -10.68
N LEU A 167 14.26 6.18 -9.87
CA LEU A 167 14.31 7.13 -8.77
C LEU A 167 14.46 6.35 -7.46
N SER A 168 15.50 6.63 -6.69
CA SER A 168 15.81 5.93 -5.43
C SER A 168 15.91 6.94 -4.28
N PHE A 169 15.18 6.66 -3.20
CA PHE A 169 15.01 7.53 -2.06
C PHE A 169 15.28 6.78 -0.75
N SER A 170 15.56 7.50 0.33
CA SER A 170 15.61 6.90 1.67
C SER A 170 14.25 6.33 2.04
N ILE A 171 14.25 5.21 2.76
CA ILE A 171 13.08 4.76 3.51
C ILE A 171 12.71 5.85 4.53
N ASP A 172 11.43 6.01 4.85
CA ASP A 172 10.87 7.17 5.59
C ASP A 172 10.71 8.47 4.78
N THR A 173 10.78 8.39 3.45
CA THR A 173 10.44 9.54 2.61
C THR A 173 8.93 9.69 2.37
N HIS A 174 8.52 10.90 2.00
CA HIS A 174 7.24 11.17 1.37
C HIS A 174 7.45 11.57 -0.08
N LEU A 175 6.98 10.73 -1.00
CA LEU A 175 7.03 10.97 -2.43
C LEU A 175 5.62 11.14 -2.99
N ILE A 176 5.46 12.09 -3.90
CA ILE A 176 4.20 12.33 -4.61
C ILE A 176 4.46 12.21 -6.11
N ILE A 177 3.61 11.46 -6.82
CA ILE A 177 3.52 11.47 -8.28
C ILE A 177 2.18 12.08 -8.68
N ARG A 178 2.22 13.11 -9.52
CA ARG A 178 1.02 13.77 -10.02
C ARG A 178 1.17 14.24 -11.45
N GLN A 179 0.05 14.57 -12.08
CA GLN A 179 0.06 15.14 -13.42
C GLN A 179 0.75 16.50 -13.40
N SER A 180 1.65 16.72 -14.37
CA SER A 180 2.20 18.03 -14.65
C SER A 180 1.06 18.95 -15.09
N VAL A 181 0.75 19.94 -14.26
CA VAL A 181 -0.16 21.01 -14.65
C VAL A 181 0.69 21.98 -15.46
N ALA A 182 0.46 22.08 -16.76
CA ALA A 182 0.94 23.25 -17.49
C ALA A 182 0.44 24.47 -16.71
N LEU A 183 1.34 25.34 -16.25
CA LEU A 183 0.96 26.68 -15.82
C LEU A 183 0.04 27.22 -16.93
N CYS A 184 -1.27 27.23 -16.69
CA CYS A 184 -2.19 27.82 -17.65
C CYS A 184 -1.73 29.27 -17.83
N PRO A 185 -1.59 29.75 -19.07
CA PRO A 185 -1.21 31.13 -19.33
C PRO A 185 -2.21 32.13 -18.73
#